data_AF-A0A3R6XXB7-F1
#
_entry.id   AF-A0A3R6XXB7-F1
#
_cell.length_a   1.000
_cell.length_b   1.000
_cell.length_c   1.000
_cell.angle_alpha   90.00
_cell.angle_beta   90.00
_cell.angle_gamma   90.00
#
_symmetry.space_group_name_H-M   'P 1'
#
loop_
_entity.id
_entity.type
_entity.pdbx_description
1 polymer ?
#
loop_
_entity_poly.entity_id
_entity_poly.type
_entity_poly.pdbx_seq_one_letter_code
_entity_poly.pdbx_strand_id
1 'polypeptide(L)'
;MLNPLTRCVQEYALPPFAQLRPDDYAPALRTAMEELATDLEAIEEDLADPDADISWESVMDRLEIIDDPLDRLWGVVTHMSMVANEPELRTVQAELEPEVLAVQGKRAQSVVIYKAMVALRDSSDWNLLTPEQQLHIISSLLQNAAQSGHMDATAEKGPWKVSLEASVYQSILKHCSNRHLRQYLYLANNTKASVHPFDNQLHVVEMLRLRQEQAHLLGFPTYADLCVADKMAPSVDAVTALLEELRVQCFPIAQAERRQLETYAAAHNHPLPLEPWDISYWYKWAEVQALDAYTCFKETEGDQSAWNATGRRFRRTFLAMTGVCHPSQVFESFCGRQHNTDAMLRHYGLKMCP
;
A
#
# COMPACT_ATOMS: atom_id res chain seq x y z
N MET A 1 -32.13 19.10 1.66
CA MET A 1 -30.96 19.95 1.99
C MET A 1 -29.82 19.46 1.14
N LEU A 2 -29.00 20.36 0.59
CA LEU A 2 -27.78 19.96 -0.13
C LEU A 2 -26.87 19.22 0.84
N ASN A 3 -26.30 18.09 0.39
CA ASN A 3 -25.38 17.30 1.17
C ASN A 3 -24.19 18.17 1.63
N PRO A 4 -23.82 18.16 2.93
CA PRO A 4 -22.73 19.00 3.45
C PRO A 4 -21.38 18.78 2.75
N LEU A 5 -21.10 17.56 2.31
CA LEU A 5 -19.87 17.22 1.59
C LEU A 5 -19.87 17.79 0.18
N THR A 6 -20.97 17.62 -0.56
CA THR A 6 -21.14 18.21 -1.90
C THR A 6 -21.01 19.73 -1.83
N ARG A 7 -21.63 20.36 -0.83
CA ARG A 7 -21.53 21.80 -0.61
C ARG A 7 -20.09 22.26 -0.34
N CYS A 8 -19.37 21.53 0.50
CA CYS A 8 -17.98 21.84 0.85
C CYS A 8 -17.06 21.84 -0.38
N VAL A 9 -17.26 20.89 -1.29
CA VAL A 9 -16.50 20.83 -2.55
C VAL A 9 -16.88 21.99 -3.47
N GLN A 10 -18.17 22.23 -3.67
CA GLN A 10 -18.66 23.32 -4.53
C GLN A 10 -18.22 24.72 -4.06
N GLU A 11 -18.18 24.93 -2.75
CA GLU A 11 -17.77 26.22 -2.16
C GLU A 11 -16.25 26.32 -1.94
N TYR A 12 -15.46 25.28 -2.26
CA TYR A 12 -14.04 25.18 -1.91
C TYR A 12 -13.76 25.49 -0.43
N ALA A 13 -14.69 25.08 0.44
CA ALA A 13 -14.62 25.32 1.88
C ALA A 13 -13.89 24.18 2.60
N LEU A 14 -13.62 24.37 3.90
CA LEU A 14 -13.13 23.30 4.76
C LEU A 14 -14.26 22.29 5.05
N PRO A 15 -13.97 20.97 5.12
CA PRO A 15 -14.97 19.97 5.46
C PRO A 15 -15.61 20.26 6.83
N PRO A 16 -16.95 20.31 6.93
CA PRO A 16 -17.64 20.61 8.17
C PRO A 16 -17.70 19.36 9.07
N PHE A 17 -16.54 18.85 9.49
CA PHE A 17 -16.38 17.55 10.18
C PHE A 17 -17.37 17.31 11.33
N ALA A 18 -17.65 18.35 12.13
CA ALA A 18 -18.57 18.27 13.27
C ALA A 18 -20.05 18.04 12.88
N GLN A 19 -20.41 18.22 11.61
CA GLN A 19 -21.78 18.10 11.09
C GLN A 19 -21.96 16.88 10.19
N LEU A 20 -20.87 16.19 9.82
CA LEU A 20 -20.91 15.04 8.92
C LEU A 20 -21.56 13.82 9.59
N ARG A 21 -22.39 13.12 8.83
CA ARG A 21 -23.04 11.86 9.23
C ARG A 21 -22.65 10.75 8.26
N PRO A 22 -22.66 9.48 8.69
CA PRO A 22 -22.38 8.34 7.80
C PRO A 22 -23.21 8.34 6.51
N ASP A 23 -24.48 8.76 6.59
CA ASP A 23 -25.38 8.82 5.44
C ASP A 23 -25.02 9.91 4.40
N ASP A 24 -24.15 10.86 4.75
CA ASP A 24 -23.73 11.93 3.83
C ASP A 24 -22.68 11.44 2.82
N TYR A 25 -21.88 10.42 3.15
CA TYR A 25 -20.72 10.04 2.33
C TYR A 25 -21.09 9.38 1.00
N ALA A 26 -21.92 8.34 1.04
CA ALA A 26 -22.23 7.54 -0.15
C ALA A 26 -22.92 8.36 -1.26
N PRO A 27 -23.93 9.20 -0.99
CA PRO A 27 -24.53 10.03 -2.03
C PRO A 27 -23.54 11.02 -2.64
N ALA A 28 -22.71 11.69 -1.83
CA ALA A 28 -21.74 12.67 -2.32
C ALA A 28 -20.66 12.04 -3.20
N LEU A 29 -20.11 10.90 -2.78
CA LEU A 29 -19.10 10.16 -3.54
C LEU A 29 -19.65 9.60 -4.84
N ARG A 30 -20.87 9.03 -4.84
CA ARG A 30 -21.48 8.50 -6.06
C ARG A 30 -21.76 9.59 -7.08
N THR A 31 -22.27 10.75 -6.65
CA THR A 31 -22.43 11.90 -7.54
C THR A 31 -21.09 12.36 -8.12
N ALA A 32 -20.04 12.50 -7.30
CA ALA A 32 -18.72 12.90 -7.79
C ALA A 32 -18.10 11.86 -8.75
N MET A 33 -18.34 10.56 -8.53
CA MET A 33 -17.91 9.50 -9.45
C MET A 33 -18.66 9.55 -10.79
N GLU A 34 -19.96 9.84 -10.77
CA GLU A 34 -20.77 10.00 -11.99
C GLU A 34 -20.35 11.25 -12.78
N GLU A 35 -20.09 12.36 -12.09
CA GLU A 35 -19.57 13.61 -12.68
C GLU A 35 -18.18 13.36 -13.30
N LEU A 36 -17.24 12.79 -12.54
CA LEU A 36 -15.90 12.44 -13.04
C LEU A 36 -15.98 11.53 -14.27
N ALA A 37 -16.84 10.50 -14.26
CA ALA A 37 -16.99 9.61 -15.40
C ALA A 37 -17.53 10.34 -16.65
N THR A 38 -18.50 11.23 -16.46
CA THR A 38 -19.11 12.00 -17.56
C THR A 38 -18.11 13.00 -18.14
N ASP A 39 -17.40 13.73 -17.28
CA ASP A 39 -16.42 14.72 -17.74
C ASP A 39 -15.19 14.05 -18.36
N LEU A 40 -14.80 12.87 -17.87
CA LEU A 40 -13.76 12.04 -18.49
C LEU A 40 -14.15 11.67 -19.93
N GLU A 41 -15.37 11.18 -20.16
CA GLU A 41 -15.87 10.84 -21.50
C GLU A 41 -15.83 12.07 -22.43
N ALA A 42 -16.22 13.25 -21.93
CA ALA A 42 -16.16 14.49 -22.70
C ALA A 42 -14.71 14.91 -23.06
N ILE A 43 -13.76 14.77 -22.12
CA ILE A 43 -12.33 15.02 -22.39
C ILE A 43 -11.81 14.02 -23.43
N GLU A 44 -12.18 12.75 -23.32
CA GLU A 44 -11.76 11.73 -24.28
C GLU A 44 -12.32 11.99 -25.68
N GLU A 45 -13.57 12.44 -25.79
CA GLU A 45 -14.17 12.81 -27.09
C GLU A 45 -13.43 13.99 -27.72
N ASP A 46 -13.17 15.05 -26.95
CA ASP A 46 -12.43 16.23 -27.42
C ASP A 46 -11.01 15.90 -27.86
N LEU A 47 -10.27 15.10 -27.06
CA LEU A 47 -8.88 14.74 -27.34
C LEU A 47 -8.74 13.65 -28.42
N ALA A 48 -9.83 12.97 -28.78
CA ALA A 48 -9.84 12.01 -29.88
C ALA A 48 -9.94 12.69 -31.26
N ASP A 49 -10.31 13.98 -31.33
CA ASP A 49 -10.31 14.75 -32.57
C ASP A 49 -8.87 14.88 -33.12
N PRO A 50 -8.60 14.48 -34.38
CA PRO A 50 -7.29 14.65 -35.00
C PRO A 50 -6.78 16.09 -35.04
N ASP A 51 -7.68 17.07 -35.01
CA ASP A 51 -7.36 18.50 -35.02
C ASP A 51 -7.39 19.12 -33.59
N ALA A 52 -7.46 18.29 -32.54
CA ALA A 52 -7.46 18.74 -31.15
C ALA A 52 -6.20 19.57 -30.82
N ASP A 53 -6.38 20.69 -30.14
CA ASP A 53 -5.29 21.46 -29.58
C ASP A 53 -4.73 20.75 -28.35
N ILE A 54 -3.46 20.33 -28.40
CA ILE A 54 -2.78 19.61 -27.33
C ILE A 54 -1.85 20.57 -26.60
N SER A 55 -2.33 21.11 -25.48
CA SER A 55 -1.63 22.04 -24.60
C SER A 55 -1.70 21.57 -23.15
N TRP A 56 -0.98 22.24 -22.25
CA TRP A 56 -1.08 21.95 -20.82
C TRP A 56 -2.50 22.18 -20.32
N GLU A 57 -3.11 23.29 -20.74
CA GLU A 57 -4.44 23.71 -20.35
C GLU A 57 -5.52 22.76 -20.90
N SER A 58 -5.38 22.29 -22.14
CA SER A 58 -6.35 21.39 -22.76
C SER A 58 -6.26 19.94 -22.29
N VAL A 59 -5.16 19.55 -21.63
CA VAL A 59 -4.95 18.19 -21.13
C VAL A 59 -4.85 18.17 -19.60
N MET A 60 -3.81 18.75 -19.03
CA MET A 60 -3.47 18.59 -17.62
C MET A 60 -4.40 19.37 -16.70
N ASP A 61 -4.70 20.64 -16.99
CA ASP A 61 -5.60 21.44 -16.15
C ASP A 61 -7.01 20.84 -16.12
N ARG A 62 -7.51 20.39 -17.28
CA ARG A 62 -8.82 19.72 -17.36
C ARG A 62 -8.87 18.45 -16.51
N LEU A 63 -7.80 17.66 -16.51
CA LEU A 63 -7.72 16.46 -15.68
C LEU A 63 -7.68 16.79 -14.19
N GLU A 64 -6.91 17.79 -13.78
CA GLU A 64 -6.87 18.24 -12.38
C GLU A 64 -8.24 18.72 -11.91
N ILE A 65 -8.98 19.43 -12.76
CA ILE A 65 -10.34 19.90 -12.45
C ILE A 65 -11.32 18.76 -12.20
N ILE A 66 -11.29 17.70 -13.03
CA ILE A 66 -12.24 16.58 -12.88
C ILE A 66 -11.86 15.64 -11.74
N ASP A 67 -10.56 15.50 -11.44
CA ASP A 67 -10.06 14.63 -10.38
C ASP A 67 -10.35 15.23 -8.97
N ASP A 68 -10.27 16.56 -8.81
CA ASP A 68 -10.34 17.27 -7.51
C ASP A 68 -11.59 16.94 -6.66
N PRO A 69 -12.84 16.97 -7.17
CA PRO A 69 -14.02 16.70 -6.37
C PRO A 69 -13.99 15.33 -5.69
N LEU A 70 -13.65 14.28 -6.44
CA LEU A 70 -13.61 12.91 -5.92
C LEU A 70 -12.45 12.74 -4.93
N ASP A 71 -11.26 13.27 -5.25
CA ASP A 71 -10.09 13.16 -4.41
C ASP A 71 -10.27 13.87 -3.07
N ARG A 72 -10.88 15.06 -3.07
CA ARG A 72 -11.22 15.79 -1.83
C ARG A 72 -12.20 15.00 -0.97
N LEU A 73 -13.27 14.48 -1.57
CA LEU A 73 -14.29 13.70 -0.84
C LEU A 73 -13.72 12.41 -0.27
N TRP A 74 -12.93 11.69 -1.07
CA TRP A 74 -12.27 10.46 -0.64
C TRP A 74 -11.22 10.74 0.46
N GLY A 75 -10.52 11.87 0.36
CA GLY A 75 -9.63 12.38 1.40
C GLY A 75 -10.35 12.58 2.75
N VAL A 76 -11.59 13.08 2.74
CA VAL A 76 -12.40 13.21 3.97
C VAL A 76 -12.74 11.85 4.56
N VAL A 77 -13.18 10.89 3.74
CA VAL A 77 -13.51 9.53 4.21
C VAL A 77 -12.29 8.84 4.80
N THR A 78 -11.18 8.81 4.07
CA THR A 78 -9.94 8.18 4.53
C THR A 78 -9.40 8.81 5.81
N HIS A 79 -9.44 10.15 5.91
CA HIS A 79 -9.08 10.85 7.14
C HIS A 79 -9.94 10.42 8.32
N MET A 80 -11.27 10.47 8.17
CA MET A 80 -12.21 10.11 9.24
C MET A 80 -12.06 8.64 9.66
N SER A 81 -11.80 7.72 8.73
CA SER A 81 -11.51 6.32 9.06
C SER A 81 -10.23 6.14 9.89
N MET A 82 -9.29 7.08 9.81
CA MET A 82 -8.05 7.04 10.59
C MET A 82 -8.20 7.71 11.97
N VAL A 83 -8.94 8.81 12.07
CA VAL A 83 -8.98 9.63 13.30
C VAL A 83 -10.26 9.48 14.12
N ALA A 84 -11.33 8.96 13.52
CA ALA A 84 -12.66 8.82 14.12
C ALA A 84 -13.36 7.57 13.58
N ASN A 85 -12.72 6.41 13.78
CA ASN A 85 -13.12 5.13 13.19
C ASN A 85 -14.38 4.55 13.88
N GLU A 86 -15.53 4.70 13.21
CA GLU A 86 -16.82 4.13 13.64
C GLU A 86 -17.26 2.94 12.75
N PRO A 87 -18.02 1.96 13.26
CA PRO A 87 -18.51 0.81 12.49
C PRO A 87 -19.26 1.18 11.19
N GLU A 88 -20.09 2.21 11.24
CA GLU A 88 -20.87 2.71 10.12
C GLU A 88 -19.96 3.27 9.03
N LEU A 89 -18.92 4.03 9.40
CA LEU A 89 -17.95 4.59 8.44
C LEU A 89 -17.11 3.51 7.75
N ARG A 90 -16.72 2.45 8.48
CA ARG A 90 -16.04 1.30 7.88
C ARG A 90 -16.91 0.57 6.84
N THR A 91 -18.21 0.51 7.09
CA THR A 91 -19.16 -0.12 6.16
C THR A 91 -19.27 0.71 4.89
N VAL A 92 -19.42 2.03 5.03
CA VAL A 92 -19.41 2.99 3.90
C VAL A 92 -18.11 2.91 3.12
N GLN A 93 -16.95 2.91 3.79
CA GLN A 93 -15.66 2.82 3.11
C GLN A 93 -15.52 1.49 2.35
N ALA A 94 -15.83 0.36 2.98
CA ALA A 94 -15.73 -0.96 2.35
C ALA A 94 -16.68 -1.12 1.15
N GLU A 95 -17.84 -0.46 1.20
CA GLU A 95 -18.80 -0.43 0.09
C GLU A 95 -18.28 0.40 -1.09
N LEU A 96 -17.72 1.59 -0.83
CA LEU A 96 -17.38 2.57 -1.87
C LEU A 96 -15.96 2.44 -2.41
N GLU A 97 -15.01 1.90 -1.65
CA GLU A 97 -13.62 1.70 -2.08
C GLU A 97 -13.50 1.01 -3.46
N PRO A 98 -14.17 -0.12 -3.75
CA PRO A 98 -14.10 -0.73 -5.07
C PRO A 98 -14.70 0.15 -6.18
N GLU A 99 -15.73 0.95 -5.89
CA GLU A 99 -16.35 1.88 -6.86
C GLU A 99 -15.38 3.02 -7.20
N VAL A 100 -14.77 3.65 -6.18
CA VAL A 100 -13.80 4.75 -6.33
C VAL A 100 -12.57 4.29 -7.11
N LEU A 101 -12.01 3.13 -6.73
CA LEU A 101 -10.85 2.56 -7.43
C LEU A 101 -11.17 2.21 -8.89
N ALA A 102 -12.40 1.78 -9.19
CA ALA A 102 -12.79 1.49 -10.57
C ALA A 102 -12.82 2.75 -11.44
N VAL A 103 -13.37 3.87 -10.94
CA VAL A 103 -13.43 5.13 -11.71
C VAL A 103 -12.04 5.77 -11.86
N GLN A 104 -11.27 5.86 -10.77
CA GLN A 104 -9.88 6.34 -10.83
C GLN A 104 -9.02 5.45 -11.75
N GLY A 105 -9.25 4.14 -11.73
CA GLY A 105 -8.61 3.17 -12.62
C GLY A 105 -8.95 3.43 -14.09
N LYS A 106 -10.22 3.67 -14.42
CA LYS A 106 -10.63 4.04 -15.80
C LYS A 106 -9.92 5.30 -16.29
N ARG A 107 -9.93 6.36 -15.48
CA ARG A 107 -9.24 7.63 -15.80
C ARG A 107 -7.74 7.40 -16.04
N ALA A 108 -7.08 6.65 -15.17
CA ALA A 108 -5.64 6.34 -15.31
C ALA A 108 -5.35 5.44 -16.52
N GLN A 109 -6.31 4.64 -16.97
CA GLN A 109 -6.14 3.71 -18.09
C GLN A 109 -6.60 4.28 -19.44
N SER A 110 -7.05 5.54 -19.47
CA SER A 110 -7.48 6.18 -20.71
C SER A 110 -6.34 6.25 -21.74
N VAL A 111 -6.52 5.52 -22.84
CA VAL A 111 -5.57 5.49 -23.96
C VAL A 111 -5.54 6.83 -24.69
N VAL A 112 -6.68 7.52 -24.76
CA VAL A 112 -6.79 8.82 -25.45
C VAL A 112 -5.99 9.88 -24.67
N ILE A 113 -6.23 9.98 -23.37
CA ILE A 113 -5.50 10.91 -22.49
C ILE A 113 -4.01 10.56 -22.47
N TYR A 114 -3.65 9.28 -22.42
CA TYR A 114 -2.25 8.87 -22.50
C TYR A 114 -1.58 9.36 -23.78
N LYS A 115 -2.22 9.20 -24.94
CA LYS A 115 -1.69 9.69 -26.22
C LYS A 115 -1.53 11.21 -26.22
N ALA A 116 -2.50 11.94 -25.67
CA ALA A 116 -2.43 13.39 -25.54
C ALA A 116 -1.25 13.83 -24.65
N MET A 117 -1.02 13.17 -23.51
CA MET A 117 0.14 13.44 -22.65
C MET A 117 1.48 13.14 -23.34
N VAL A 118 1.54 12.08 -24.17
CA VAL A 118 2.74 11.76 -24.97
C VAL A 118 2.97 12.84 -26.02
N ALA A 119 1.93 13.27 -26.73
CA ALA A 119 2.02 14.35 -27.71
C ALA A 119 2.47 15.67 -27.05
N LEU A 120 1.94 15.99 -25.85
CA LEU A 120 2.37 17.15 -25.08
C LEU A 120 3.85 17.07 -24.69
N ARG A 121 4.33 15.89 -24.28
CA ARG A 121 5.75 15.64 -23.97
C ARG A 121 6.65 15.80 -25.19
N ASP A 122 6.22 15.31 -26.34
CA ASP A 122 7.01 15.32 -27.57
C ASP A 122 6.89 16.66 -28.35
N SER A 123 6.04 17.57 -27.87
CA SER A 123 5.81 18.88 -28.47
C SER A 123 7.02 19.83 -28.31
N SER A 124 7.07 20.87 -29.14
CA SER A 124 8.05 21.96 -28.99
C SER A 124 7.91 22.69 -27.66
N ASP A 125 6.72 22.68 -27.09
CA ASP A 125 6.33 23.46 -25.91
C ASP A 125 6.78 22.78 -24.62
N TRP A 126 7.21 21.51 -24.69
CA TRP A 126 7.80 20.78 -23.56
C TRP A 126 8.89 21.58 -22.84
N ASN A 127 9.75 22.27 -23.59
CA ASN A 127 10.86 23.04 -23.02
C ASN A 127 10.42 24.36 -22.37
N LEU A 128 9.16 24.78 -22.57
CA LEU A 128 8.56 25.96 -21.97
C LEU A 128 7.91 25.65 -20.61
N LEU A 129 7.58 24.38 -20.35
CA LEU A 129 7.01 23.92 -19.08
C LEU A 129 8.03 24.01 -17.94
N THR A 130 7.54 24.26 -16.72
CA THR A 130 8.40 24.24 -15.54
C THR A 130 8.90 22.82 -15.25
N PRO A 131 10.03 22.65 -14.52
CA PRO A 131 10.51 21.34 -14.12
C PRO A 131 9.45 20.50 -13.37
N GLU A 132 8.59 21.16 -12.58
CA GLU A 132 7.49 20.52 -11.85
C GLU A 132 6.39 20.02 -12.78
N GLN A 133 6.02 20.83 -13.79
CA GLN A 133 5.06 20.44 -14.83
C GLN A 133 5.56 19.27 -15.65
N GLN A 134 6.83 19.31 -16.07
CA GLN A 134 7.49 18.21 -16.77
C GLN A 134 7.51 16.94 -15.91
N LEU A 135 7.85 17.06 -14.62
CA LEU A 135 7.84 15.94 -13.69
C LEU A 135 6.43 15.37 -13.48
N HIS A 136 5.41 16.23 -13.41
CA HIS A 136 4.02 15.82 -13.30
C HIS A 136 3.56 15.02 -14.52
N ILE A 137 3.84 15.51 -15.74
CA ILE A 137 3.57 14.75 -16.98
C ILE A 137 4.35 13.42 -16.98
N ILE A 138 5.64 13.43 -16.63
CA ILE A 138 6.43 12.19 -16.55
C ILE A 138 5.85 11.22 -15.53
N SER A 139 5.43 11.69 -14.36
CA SER A 139 4.80 10.88 -13.31
C SER A 139 3.48 10.26 -13.79
N SER A 140 2.60 11.08 -14.37
CA SER A 140 1.32 10.65 -14.94
C SER A 140 1.53 9.68 -16.11
N LEU A 141 2.48 9.96 -17.00
CA LEU A 141 2.92 9.05 -18.04
C LEU A 141 3.52 7.78 -17.47
N LEU A 142 4.25 7.79 -16.34
CA LEU A 142 4.79 6.58 -15.73
C LEU A 142 3.70 5.73 -15.08
N GLN A 143 2.67 6.36 -14.52
CA GLN A 143 1.47 5.72 -13.99
C GLN A 143 0.64 5.07 -15.12
N ASN A 144 0.50 5.76 -16.26
CA ASN A 144 -0.21 5.27 -17.44
C ASN A 144 0.64 4.31 -18.31
N ALA A 145 1.98 4.47 -18.35
CA ALA A 145 2.93 3.66 -19.11
C ALA A 145 3.27 2.31 -18.43
N ALA A 146 2.38 1.80 -17.58
CA ALA A 146 2.27 0.35 -17.38
C ALA A 146 1.79 -0.36 -18.66
N GLN A 147 1.42 0.37 -19.72
CA GLN A 147 1.17 -0.12 -21.08
C GLN A 147 2.10 0.53 -22.12
N SER A 148 3.39 0.21 -22.08
CA SER A 148 4.37 0.63 -23.09
C SER A 148 4.31 -0.21 -24.40
N GLY A 149 3.13 -0.36 -25.01
CA GLY A 149 2.98 -0.95 -26.36
C GLY A 149 2.68 -2.46 -26.44
N HIS A 150 2.15 -3.06 -25.37
CA HIS A 150 1.79 -4.49 -25.32
C HIS A 150 0.29 -4.66 -25.08
N MET A 151 -0.55 -4.44 -26.11
CA MET A 151 -2.01 -4.58 -25.98
C MET A 151 -2.49 -6.01 -25.67
N ASP A 152 -1.62 -7.01 -25.90
CA ASP A 152 -1.88 -8.41 -25.55
C ASP A 152 -1.38 -8.79 -24.15
N ALA A 153 -0.82 -7.84 -23.39
CA ALA A 153 -0.33 -8.12 -22.05
C ALA A 153 -1.50 -8.30 -21.08
N THR A 154 -1.51 -9.44 -20.39
CA THR A 154 -2.47 -9.77 -19.33
C THR A 154 -1.72 -10.00 -18.02
N ALA A 155 -2.45 -10.24 -16.92
CA ALA A 155 -1.82 -10.68 -15.67
C ALA A 155 -0.92 -11.92 -15.89
N GLU A 156 -1.33 -12.80 -16.81
CA GLU A 156 -0.64 -14.05 -17.17
C GLU A 156 0.45 -13.89 -18.24
N LYS A 157 0.32 -12.88 -19.13
CA LYS A 157 1.22 -12.65 -20.25
C LYS A 157 1.82 -11.27 -20.16
N GLY A 158 3.08 -11.17 -19.75
CA GLY A 158 3.79 -9.90 -19.63
C GLY A 158 4.01 -9.15 -20.97
N PRO A 159 4.75 -8.03 -20.94
CA PRO A 159 5.64 -7.63 -19.85
C PRO A 159 4.93 -6.90 -18.70
N TRP A 160 5.51 -7.00 -17.51
CA TRP A 160 5.04 -6.33 -16.29
C TRP A 160 5.98 -5.21 -15.90
N LYS A 161 5.44 -4.03 -15.59
CA LYS A 161 6.20 -2.92 -15.02
C LYS A 161 6.12 -2.97 -13.50
N VAL A 162 7.28 -2.89 -12.85
CA VAL A 162 7.39 -2.86 -11.39
C VAL A 162 7.65 -1.43 -10.93
N SER A 163 6.89 -0.95 -9.95
CA SER A 163 7.03 0.37 -9.33
C SER A 163 7.39 0.24 -7.83
N LEU A 164 7.67 1.39 -7.21
CA LEU A 164 7.90 1.51 -5.76
C LEU A 164 6.64 1.97 -5.00
N GLU A 165 5.48 1.91 -5.65
CA GLU A 165 4.19 2.13 -5.00
C GLU A 165 3.99 1.07 -3.91
N ALA A 166 3.40 1.44 -2.78
CA ALA A 166 3.31 0.57 -1.61
C ALA A 166 2.65 -0.78 -1.92
N SER A 167 1.59 -0.78 -2.73
CA SER A 167 0.85 -1.97 -3.16
C SER A 167 1.75 -2.96 -3.92
N VAL A 168 2.49 -2.49 -4.92
CA VAL A 168 3.42 -3.28 -5.76
C VAL A 168 4.64 -3.73 -4.97
N TYR A 169 5.28 -2.78 -4.26
CA TYR A 169 6.48 -3.02 -3.47
C TYR A 169 6.27 -4.08 -2.39
N GLN A 170 5.20 -3.93 -1.59
CA GLN A 170 4.89 -4.88 -0.52
C GLN A 170 4.54 -6.26 -1.09
N SER A 171 3.81 -6.30 -2.21
CA SER A 171 3.45 -7.57 -2.87
C SER A 171 4.70 -8.32 -3.33
N ILE A 172 5.67 -7.63 -3.91
CA ILE A 172 6.92 -8.27 -4.35
C ILE A 172 7.74 -8.76 -3.16
N LEU A 173 7.89 -7.96 -2.10
CA LEU A 173 8.61 -8.42 -0.91
C LEU A 173 7.97 -9.60 -0.21
N LYS A 174 6.64 -9.74 -0.27
CA LYS A 174 5.91 -10.84 0.36
C LYS A 174 5.83 -12.10 -0.51
N HIS A 175 5.67 -11.97 -1.81
CA HIS A 175 5.26 -13.09 -2.68
C HIS A 175 6.31 -13.49 -3.72
N CYS A 176 7.22 -12.59 -4.12
CA CYS A 176 8.16 -12.88 -5.18
C CYS A 176 9.25 -13.84 -4.71
N SER A 177 9.37 -15.01 -5.34
CA SER A 177 10.43 -15.99 -5.07
C SER A 177 11.82 -15.51 -5.51
N ASN A 178 11.90 -14.58 -6.46
CA ASN A 178 13.17 -14.03 -6.93
C ASN A 178 13.80 -13.09 -5.88
N ARG A 179 14.77 -13.63 -5.12
CA ARG A 179 15.50 -12.90 -4.08
C ARG A 179 16.22 -11.65 -4.61
N HIS A 180 16.81 -11.71 -5.80
CA HIS A 180 17.50 -10.58 -6.39
C HIS A 180 16.53 -9.42 -6.67
N LEU A 181 15.32 -9.71 -7.16
CA LEU A 181 14.30 -8.69 -7.38
C LEU A 181 13.83 -8.07 -6.06
N ARG A 182 13.60 -8.88 -5.00
CA ARG A 182 13.27 -8.36 -3.67
C ARG A 182 14.38 -7.42 -3.14
N GLN A 183 15.64 -7.85 -3.25
CA GLN A 183 16.79 -7.06 -2.84
C GLN A 183 16.88 -5.73 -3.61
N TYR A 184 16.77 -5.79 -4.94
CA TYR A 184 16.84 -4.62 -5.80
C TYR A 184 15.77 -3.57 -5.43
N LEU A 185 14.51 -3.99 -5.29
CA LEU A 185 13.43 -3.08 -4.92
C LEU A 185 13.52 -2.58 -3.49
N TYR A 186 13.96 -3.41 -2.54
CA TYR A 186 14.18 -2.96 -1.17
C TYR A 186 15.22 -1.84 -1.11
N LEU A 187 16.34 -2.01 -1.80
CA LEU A 187 17.38 -1.00 -1.88
C LEU A 187 16.87 0.26 -2.59
N ALA A 188 16.24 0.12 -3.76
CA ALA A 188 15.66 1.24 -4.49
C ALA A 188 14.62 2.00 -3.68
N ASN A 189 13.79 1.30 -2.89
CA ASN A 189 12.81 1.93 -2.01
C ASN A 189 13.47 2.74 -0.89
N ASN A 190 14.54 2.23 -0.30
CA ASN A 190 15.22 2.88 0.83
C ASN A 190 16.20 3.98 0.42
N THR A 191 16.58 4.04 -0.85
CA THR A 191 17.40 5.12 -1.42
C THR A 191 16.55 6.17 -2.15
N LYS A 192 15.22 6.10 -2.05
CA LYS A 192 14.34 7.15 -2.57
C LYS A 192 14.75 8.50 -1.98
N ALA A 193 14.79 9.51 -2.85
CA ALA A 193 15.13 10.88 -2.49
C ALA A 193 16.48 11.03 -1.77
N SER A 194 17.50 10.25 -2.18
CA SER A 194 18.86 10.32 -1.64
C SER A 194 19.93 10.66 -2.69
N VAL A 195 19.50 11.05 -3.90
CA VAL A 195 20.38 11.41 -5.03
C VAL A 195 19.82 12.62 -5.77
N HIS A 196 20.70 13.45 -6.31
CA HIS A 196 20.34 14.64 -7.08
C HIS A 196 19.44 14.29 -8.29
N PRO A 197 18.42 15.12 -8.63
CA PRO A 197 18.04 16.40 -7.99
C PRO A 197 17.10 16.26 -6.79
N PHE A 198 16.69 15.04 -6.42
CA PHE A 198 15.67 14.78 -5.41
C PHE A 198 16.26 14.46 -4.03
N ASP A 199 17.49 14.89 -3.75
CA ASP A 199 18.19 14.54 -2.51
C ASP A 199 17.64 15.34 -1.32
N ASN A 200 16.96 14.64 -0.40
CA ASN A 200 16.38 15.24 0.79
C ASN A 200 17.39 15.40 1.95
N GLN A 201 18.61 14.88 1.86
CA GLN A 201 19.56 14.93 2.97
C GLN A 201 19.85 16.36 3.43
N LEU A 202 20.12 17.27 2.49
CA LEU A 202 20.42 18.67 2.81
C LEU A 202 19.19 19.39 3.40
N HIS A 203 18.00 19.09 2.89
CA HIS A 203 16.75 19.63 3.42
C HIS A 203 16.48 19.16 4.86
N VAL A 204 16.74 17.88 5.16
CA VAL A 204 16.58 17.34 6.53
C VAL A 204 17.56 18.00 7.49
N VAL A 205 18.83 18.15 7.11
CA VAL A 205 19.84 18.81 7.95
C VAL A 205 19.45 20.26 8.25
N GLU A 206 19.00 21.00 7.24
CA GLU A 206 18.54 22.37 7.42
C GLU A 206 17.29 22.46 8.29
N MET A 207 16.31 21.57 8.10
CA MET A 207 15.12 21.48 8.94
C MET A 207 15.48 21.22 10.41
N LEU A 208 16.45 20.33 10.68
CA LEU A 208 16.91 20.06 12.04
C LEU A 208 17.59 21.29 12.67
N ARG A 209 18.40 22.04 11.90
CA ARG A 209 19.02 23.30 12.35
C ARG A 209 17.96 24.33 12.73
N LEU A 210 17.01 24.58 11.82
CA LEU A 210 15.94 25.56 12.03
C LEU A 210 15.04 25.18 13.21
N ARG A 211 14.73 23.90 13.40
CA ARG A 211 13.99 23.40 14.56
C ARG A 211 14.74 23.64 15.88
N GLN A 212 16.06 23.46 15.89
CA GLN A 212 16.87 23.73 17.08
C GLN A 212 16.90 25.24 17.40
N GLU A 213 17.05 26.09 16.39
CA GLU A 213 16.98 27.55 16.55
C GLU A 213 15.62 28.02 17.07
N GLN A 214 14.54 27.48 16.52
CA GLN A 214 13.18 27.73 17.00
C GLN A 214 13.01 27.38 18.47
N ALA A 215 13.50 26.22 18.92
CA ALA A 215 13.43 25.80 20.32
C ALA A 215 14.15 26.79 21.24
N HIS A 216 15.38 27.18 20.89
CA HIS A 216 16.15 28.14 21.69
C HIS A 216 15.49 29.52 21.77
N LEU A 217 14.93 30.02 20.66
CA LEU A 217 14.21 31.30 20.64
C LEU A 217 13.00 31.30 21.57
N LEU A 218 12.35 30.15 21.74
CA LEU A 218 11.21 29.95 22.63
C LEU A 218 11.60 29.56 24.06
N GLY A 219 12.90 29.54 24.37
CA GLY A 219 13.41 29.24 25.72
C GLY A 219 13.50 27.75 26.05
N PHE A 220 13.40 26.86 25.06
CA PHE A 220 13.54 25.41 25.24
C PHE A 220 14.94 24.93 24.85
N PRO A 221 15.50 23.91 25.54
CA PRO A 221 16.84 23.40 25.25
C PRO A 221 16.91 22.58 23.96
N THR A 222 15.85 21.86 23.60
CA THR A 222 15.77 21.14 22.32
C THR A 222 14.39 21.26 21.69
N TYR A 223 14.30 20.98 20.40
CA TYR A 223 13.00 20.89 19.73
C TYR A 223 12.12 19.78 20.30
N ALA A 224 12.69 18.72 20.87
CA ALA A 224 11.91 17.69 21.55
C ALA A 224 11.23 18.25 22.81
N ASP A 225 11.94 19.05 23.61
CA ASP A 225 11.39 19.72 24.80
C ASP A 225 10.27 20.69 24.45
N LEU A 226 10.47 21.50 23.40
CA LEU A 226 9.42 22.36 22.85
C LEU A 226 8.19 21.53 22.44
N CYS A 227 8.41 20.38 21.80
CA CYS A 227 7.35 19.56 21.23
C CYS A 227 6.58 18.72 22.25
N VAL A 228 7.13 18.45 23.44
CA VAL A 228 6.41 17.76 24.52
C VAL A 228 5.68 18.71 25.46
N ALA A 229 6.04 20.00 25.47
CA ALA A 229 5.48 21.00 26.38
C ALA A 229 3.95 21.13 26.30
N ASP A 230 3.34 20.80 25.15
CA ASP A 230 1.90 20.83 24.90
C ASP A 230 1.27 19.42 24.76
N LYS A 231 2.02 18.36 25.06
CA LYS A 231 1.57 16.97 24.91
C LYS A 231 1.28 16.30 26.25
N MET A 232 0.69 15.11 26.18
CA MET A 232 0.39 14.29 27.36
C MET A 232 1.63 13.68 28.01
N ALA A 233 2.73 13.54 27.27
CA ALA A 233 3.99 13.08 27.83
C ALA A 233 4.62 14.20 28.66
N PRO A 234 4.96 13.96 29.94
CA PRO A 234 5.37 15.04 30.85
C PRO A 234 6.79 15.56 30.59
N SER A 235 7.64 14.80 29.87
CA SER A 235 9.00 15.21 29.50
C SER A 235 9.57 14.31 28.40
N VAL A 236 10.68 14.73 27.79
CA VAL A 236 11.46 13.89 26.88
C VAL A 236 11.95 12.62 27.59
N ASP A 237 12.43 12.75 28.83
CA ASP A 237 12.88 11.60 29.64
C ASP A 237 11.78 10.57 29.86
N ALA A 238 10.54 11.01 30.09
CA ALA A 238 9.41 10.10 30.25
C ALA A 238 9.10 9.34 28.94
N VAL A 239 9.21 10.01 27.79
CA VAL A 239 9.07 9.35 26.47
C VAL A 239 10.18 8.33 26.26
N THR A 240 11.44 8.70 26.52
CA THR A 240 12.58 7.80 26.36
C THR A 240 12.49 6.61 27.31
N ALA A 241 12.08 6.82 28.57
CA ALA A 241 11.91 5.75 29.54
C ALA A 241 10.84 4.74 29.10
N LEU A 242 9.70 5.21 28.59
CA LEU A 242 8.64 4.35 28.06
C LEU A 242 9.13 3.53 26.86
N LEU A 243 9.81 4.18 25.91
CA LEU A 243 10.36 3.48 24.73
C LEU A 243 11.41 2.44 25.12
N GLU A 244 12.24 2.74 26.12
CA GLU A 244 13.26 1.82 26.62
C GLU A 244 12.64 0.63 27.38
N GLU A 245 11.60 0.86 28.18
CA GLU A 245 10.84 -0.21 28.83
C GLU A 245 10.25 -1.18 27.79
N LEU A 246 9.61 -0.64 26.74
CA LEU A 246 9.10 -1.43 25.62
C LEU A 246 10.24 -2.18 24.91
N ARG A 247 11.35 -1.51 24.61
CA ARG A 247 12.50 -2.12 23.94
C ARG A 247 13.06 -3.30 24.74
N VAL A 248 13.22 -3.16 26.05
CA VAL A 248 13.74 -4.23 26.93
C VAL A 248 12.84 -5.46 26.91
N GLN A 249 11.51 -5.28 26.88
CA GLN A 249 10.56 -6.40 26.82
C GLN A 249 10.46 -7.01 25.42
N CYS A 250 10.40 -6.19 24.37
CA CYS A 250 10.16 -6.65 23.00
C CYS A 250 11.42 -7.22 22.33
N PHE A 251 12.62 -6.71 22.63
CA PHE A 251 13.85 -7.13 21.98
C PHE A 251 14.18 -8.63 22.08
N PRO A 252 14.11 -9.29 23.26
CA PRO A 252 14.35 -10.74 23.33
C PRO A 252 13.32 -11.56 22.56
N ILE A 253 12.07 -11.08 22.49
CA ILE A 253 10.99 -11.70 21.72
C ILE A 253 11.29 -11.58 20.21
N ALA A 254 11.61 -10.37 19.74
CA ALA A 254 11.98 -10.13 18.35
C ALA A 254 13.20 -10.96 17.92
N GLN A 255 14.19 -11.14 18.80
CA GLN A 255 15.32 -12.03 18.54
C GLN A 255 14.89 -13.51 18.45
N ALA A 256 13.95 -13.94 19.28
CA ALA A 256 13.44 -15.31 19.24
C ALA A 256 12.65 -15.57 17.95
N GLU A 257 11.75 -14.66 17.57
CA GLU A 257 11.01 -14.71 16.30
C GLU A 257 11.96 -14.71 15.10
N ARG A 258 12.99 -13.87 15.14
CA ARG A 258 14.02 -13.84 14.11
C ARG A 258 14.75 -15.18 13.98
N ARG A 259 15.16 -15.80 15.10
CA ARG A 259 15.80 -17.13 15.09
C ARG A 259 14.85 -18.22 14.55
N GLN A 260 13.57 -18.15 14.90
CA GLN A 260 12.57 -19.09 14.38
C GLN A 260 12.43 -18.94 12.86
N LEU A 261 12.37 -17.70 12.36
CA LEU A 261 12.27 -17.42 10.94
C LEU A 261 13.52 -17.83 10.17
N GLU A 262 14.72 -17.61 10.73
CA GLU A 262 15.98 -18.07 10.17
C GLU A 262 16.08 -19.60 10.12
N THR A 263 15.64 -20.28 11.19
CA THR A 263 15.56 -21.74 11.23
C THR A 263 14.62 -22.25 10.14
N TYR A 264 13.45 -21.62 9.99
CA TYR A 264 12.46 -21.93 8.97
C TYR A 264 13.02 -21.75 7.55
N ALA A 265 13.66 -20.61 7.28
CA ALA A 265 14.23 -20.30 5.98
C ALA A 265 15.42 -21.22 5.63
N ALA A 266 16.32 -21.48 6.59
CA ALA A 266 17.45 -22.39 6.40
C ALA A 266 17.00 -23.81 6.08
N ALA A 267 15.92 -24.25 6.70
CA ALA A 267 15.30 -25.54 6.41
C ALA A 267 14.61 -25.61 5.04
N HIS A 268 14.51 -24.50 4.31
CA HIS A 268 14.16 -24.44 2.89
C HIS A 268 15.36 -24.07 2.03
N ASN A 269 16.58 -24.33 2.51
CA ASN A 269 17.86 -24.05 1.86
C ASN A 269 18.12 -22.57 1.56
N HIS A 270 17.50 -21.64 2.29
CA HIS A 270 17.79 -20.22 2.15
C HIS A 270 19.11 -19.84 2.81
N PRO A 271 19.94 -18.98 2.20
CA PRO A 271 21.16 -18.48 2.82
C PRO A 271 20.87 -17.64 4.08
N LEU A 272 21.73 -17.77 5.08
CA LEU A 272 21.69 -16.95 6.30
C LEU A 272 22.89 -15.98 6.35
N PRO A 273 22.79 -14.86 7.08
CA PRO A 273 21.60 -14.38 7.82
C PRO A 273 20.49 -13.91 6.88
N LEU A 274 19.25 -13.85 7.39
CA LEU A 274 18.17 -13.25 6.59
C LEU A 274 18.42 -11.75 6.41
N GLU A 275 18.29 -11.24 5.20
CA GLU A 275 18.39 -9.80 4.97
C GLU A 275 17.02 -9.15 5.12
N PRO A 276 16.92 -7.82 5.28
CA PRO A 276 15.63 -7.14 5.43
C PRO A 276 14.62 -7.45 4.29
N TRP A 277 15.11 -7.66 3.06
CA TRP A 277 14.30 -8.04 1.89
C TRP A 277 13.88 -9.52 1.86
N ASP A 278 14.32 -10.33 2.83
CA ASP A 278 13.94 -11.72 2.98
C ASP A 278 12.83 -11.91 4.03
N ILE A 279 12.65 -10.95 4.95
CA ILE A 279 11.78 -11.12 6.13
C ILE A 279 10.32 -11.30 5.78
N SER A 280 9.74 -10.38 5.00
CA SER A 280 8.33 -10.45 4.63
C SER A 280 8.00 -11.70 3.81
N TYR A 281 8.94 -12.14 2.96
CA TYR A 281 8.78 -13.35 2.16
C TYR A 281 8.71 -14.60 3.04
N TRP A 282 9.68 -14.79 3.94
CA TRP A 282 9.70 -15.98 4.80
C TRP A 282 8.59 -15.99 5.83
N TYR A 283 8.20 -14.82 6.35
CA TYR A 283 7.06 -14.73 7.26
C TYR A 283 5.78 -15.16 6.54
N LYS A 284 5.60 -14.72 5.29
CA LYS A 284 4.45 -15.11 4.49
C LYS A 284 4.43 -16.60 4.20
N TRP A 285 5.58 -17.20 3.89
CA TRP A 285 5.69 -18.65 3.67
C TRP A 285 5.38 -19.47 4.92
N ALA A 286 5.85 -19.04 6.09
CA ALA A 286 5.49 -19.67 7.36
C ALA A 286 3.97 -19.62 7.60
N GLU A 287 3.33 -18.50 7.28
CA GLU A 287 1.87 -18.34 7.34
C GLU A 287 1.14 -19.27 6.36
N VAL A 288 1.60 -19.36 5.09
CA VAL A 288 1.02 -20.28 4.09
C VAL A 288 1.03 -21.71 4.61
N GLN A 289 2.15 -22.17 5.16
CA GLN A 289 2.26 -23.52 5.68
C GLN A 289 1.40 -23.76 6.93
N ALA A 290 1.27 -22.75 7.80
CA ALA A 290 0.40 -22.83 8.97
C ALA A 290 -1.08 -22.94 8.55
N LEU A 291 -1.52 -22.13 7.59
CA LEU A 291 -2.88 -22.20 7.03
C LEU A 291 -3.15 -23.55 6.36
N ASP A 292 -2.18 -24.07 5.61
CA ASP A 292 -2.32 -25.36 4.94
C ASP A 292 -2.38 -26.53 5.93
N ALA A 293 -1.55 -26.52 6.97
CA ALA A 293 -1.65 -27.50 8.06
C ALA A 293 -3.01 -27.42 8.78
N TYR A 294 -3.57 -26.22 8.93
CA TYR A 294 -4.86 -26.03 9.58
C TYR A 294 -6.03 -26.61 8.77
N THR A 295 -5.91 -26.77 7.44
CA THR A 295 -6.98 -27.41 6.65
C THR A 295 -7.23 -28.84 7.09
N CYS A 296 -6.21 -29.58 7.51
CA CYS A 296 -6.38 -30.95 8.03
C CYS A 296 -7.26 -31.00 9.29
N PHE A 297 -7.31 -29.92 10.08
CA PHE A 297 -8.26 -29.81 11.19
C PHE A 297 -9.66 -29.48 10.67
N LYS A 298 -9.77 -28.49 9.78
CA LYS A 298 -11.04 -28.08 9.16
C LYS A 298 -11.76 -29.21 8.42
N GLU A 299 -11.03 -30.08 7.73
CA GLU A 299 -11.59 -31.27 7.05
C GLU A 299 -12.25 -32.27 8.02
N THR A 300 -11.88 -32.22 9.30
CA THR A 300 -12.44 -33.07 10.37
C THR A 300 -13.40 -32.32 11.29
N GLU A 301 -13.71 -31.07 10.98
CA GLU A 301 -14.63 -30.24 11.77
C GLU A 301 -16.04 -30.86 11.75
N GLY A 302 -16.62 -31.08 12.94
CA GLY A 302 -17.90 -31.77 13.09
C GLY A 302 -17.81 -33.28 13.37
N ASP A 303 -16.65 -33.93 13.16
CA ASP A 303 -16.38 -35.31 13.62
C ASP A 303 -15.35 -35.30 14.76
N GLN A 304 -15.84 -35.46 15.99
CA GLN A 304 -15.00 -35.40 17.19
C GLN A 304 -13.92 -36.50 17.23
N SER A 305 -14.20 -37.68 16.66
CA SER A 305 -13.24 -38.78 16.65
C SER A 305 -12.10 -38.50 15.67
N ALA A 306 -12.44 -38.04 14.46
CA ALA A 306 -11.49 -37.63 13.43
C ALA A 306 -10.66 -36.41 13.87
N TRP A 307 -11.30 -35.41 14.49
CA TRP A 307 -10.62 -34.24 15.06
C TRP A 307 -9.57 -34.64 16.10
N ASN A 308 -9.94 -35.52 17.04
CA ASN A 308 -9.01 -36.05 18.05
C ASN A 308 -7.87 -36.86 17.42
N ALA A 309 -8.13 -37.58 16.32
CA ALA A 309 -7.09 -38.30 15.58
C ALA A 309 -6.12 -37.33 14.89
N THR A 310 -6.61 -36.25 14.28
CA THR A 310 -5.79 -35.16 13.71
C THR A 310 -4.93 -34.50 14.78
N GLY A 311 -5.48 -34.20 15.96
CA GLY A 311 -4.71 -33.66 17.09
C GLY A 311 -3.59 -34.61 17.56
N ARG A 312 -3.84 -35.93 17.62
CA ARG A 312 -2.80 -36.93 17.94
C ARG A 312 -1.73 -37.00 16.86
N ARG A 313 -2.11 -36.87 15.58
CA ARG A 313 -1.17 -36.83 14.45
C ARG A 313 -0.29 -35.59 14.53
N PHE A 314 -0.87 -34.41 14.75
CA PHE A 314 -0.16 -33.15 14.94
C PHE A 314 0.88 -33.23 16.06
N ARG A 315 0.50 -33.84 17.20
CA ARG A 315 1.42 -34.07 18.32
C ARG A 315 2.60 -34.98 17.93
N ARG A 316 2.36 -36.03 17.14
CA ARG A 316 3.41 -36.98 16.71
C ARG A 316 4.29 -36.44 15.61
N THR A 317 3.83 -35.42 14.87
CA THR A 317 4.58 -34.79 13.78
C THR A 317 5.13 -33.45 14.23
N PHE A 318 4.38 -32.36 14.11
CA PHE A 318 4.84 -31.01 14.40
C PHE A 318 5.40 -30.84 15.81
N LEU A 319 4.81 -31.43 16.84
CA LEU A 319 5.31 -31.25 18.21
C LEU A 319 6.46 -32.19 18.59
N ALA A 320 6.66 -33.30 17.87
CA ALA A 320 7.66 -34.32 18.22
C ALA A 320 8.85 -34.40 17.24
N MET A 321 8.66 -34.04 15.97
CA MET A 321 9.65 -34.17 14.90
C MET A 321 10.29 -32.83 14.50
N THR A 322 9.68 -31.70 14.85
CA THR A 322 10.23 -30.36 14.53
C THR A 322 11.57 -30.17 15.24
N GLY A 323 12.61 -29.78 14.49
CA GLY A 323 13.99 -29.68 14.96
C GLY A 323 14.81 -30.98 14.85
N VAL A 324 14.19 -32.10 14.48
CA VAL A 324 14.85 -33.39 14.24
C VAL A 324 14.80 -33.80 12.76
N CYS A 325 13.66 -33.57 12.11
CA CYS A 325 13.45 -33.87 10.69
C CYS A 325 13.31 -32.59 9.86
N HIS A 326 13.52 -32.71 8.54
CA HIS A 326 13.30 -31.60 7.60
C HIS A 326 11.82 -31.15 7.63
N PRO A 327 11.48 -29.84 7.66
CA PRO A 327 10.10 -29.36 7.78
C PRO A 327 9.15 -29.91 6.73
N SER A 328 9.59 -30.04 5.47
CA SER A 328 8.78 -30.66 4.41
C SER A 328 8.39 -32.10 4.75
N GLN A 329 9.28 -32.87 5.39
CA GLN A 329 9.00 -34.25 5.83
C GLN A 329 8.03 -34.27 7.02
N VAL A 330 8.17 -33.34 7.96
CA VAL A 330 7.24 -33.18 9.09
C VAL A 330 5.84 -32.85 8.58
N PHE A 331 5.75 -31.93 7.62
CA PHE A 331 4.50 -31.52 6.98
C PHE A 331 3.86 -32.68 6.22
N GLU A 332 4.61 -33.37 5.38
CA GLU A 332 4.10 -34.51 4.61
C GLU A 332 3.63 -35.65 5.51
N SER A 333 4.35 -35.91 6.61
CA SER A 333 3.93 -36.90 7.61
C SER A 333 2.62 -36.50 8.32
N PHE A 334 2.33 -35.20 8.43
CA PHE A 334 1.10 -34.70 9.05
C PHE A 334 -0.09 -34.64 8.08
N CYS A 335 0.11 -34.01 6.92
CA CYS A 335 -0.94 -33.76 5.94
C CYS A 335 -1.14 -34.95 4.97
N GLY A 336 -0.18 -35.88 4.88
CA GLY A 336 -0.18 -36.96 3.90
C GLY A 336 0.11 -36.49 2.47
N ARG A 337 0.51 -35.23 2.30
CA ARG A 337 0.81 -34.57 1.03
C ARG A 337 1.83 -33.45 1.23
N GLN A 338 2.43 -32.98 0.15
CA GLN A 338 3.22 -31.75 0.16
C GLN A 338 2.34 -30.52 0.42
N HIS A 339 2.95 -29.44 0.92
CA HIS A 339 2.27 -28.18 1.14
C HIS A 339 1.85 -27.55 -0.18
N ASN A 340 0.71 -26.87 -0.21
CA ASN A 340 0.25 -26.11 -1.37
C ASN A 340 -0.33 -24.74 -0.96
N THR A 341 -0.61 -23.90 -1.95
CA THR A 341 -1.11 -22.54 -1.74
C THR A 341 -2.64 -22.47 -1.68
N ASP A 342 -3.36 -23.57 -1.88
CA ASP A 342 -4.82 -23.58 -2.04
C ASP A 342 -5.52 -23.10 -0.76
N ALA A 343 -5.01 -23.50 0.39
CA ALA A 343 -5.52 -23.10 1.70
C ALA A 343 -5.48 -21.58 1.87
N MET A 344 -4.38 -20.96 1.44
CA MET A 344 -4.20 -19.51 1.46
C MET A 344 -5.16 -18.81 0.48
N LEU A 345 -5.30 -19.33 -0.75
CA LEU A 345 -6.21 -18.75 -1.74
C LEU A 345 -7.66 -18.77 -1.24
N ARG A 346 -8.12 -19.88 -0.65
CA ARG A 346 -9.44 -19.96 -0.03
C ARG A 346 -9.60 -19.01 1.14
N HIS A 347 -8.57 -18.87 1.99
CA HIS A 347 -8.58 -17.92 3.11
C HIS A 347 -8.76 -16.47 2.63
N TYR A 348 -8.20 -16.12 1.47
CA TYR A 348 -8.37 -14.81 0.84
C TYR A 348 -9.61 -14.69 -0.07
N GLY A 349 -10.47 -15.71 -0.14
CA GLY A 349 -11.64 -15.70 -1.01
C GLY A 349 -11.32 -15.78 -2.52
N LEU A 350 -10.08 -16.12 -2.88
CA LEU A 350 -9.62 -16.23 -4.25
C LEU A 350 -9.92 -17.63 -4.80
N LYS A 351 -10.47 -17.69 -6.03
CA LYS A 351 -10.67 -18.95 -6.75
C LYS A 351 -9.41 -19.33 -7.50
N MET A 352 -9.10 -20.62 -7.51
CA MET A 352 -8.06 -21.18 -8.36
C MET A 352 -8.44 -20.93 -9.83
N CYS A 353 -7.51 -20.42 -10.64
CA CYS A 353 -7.64 -20.54 -12.09
C CYS A 353 -7.51 -22.03 -12.45
N PRO A 354 -8.40 -22.57 -13.31
CA PRO A 354 -8.43 -23.97 -13.68
C PRO A 354 -7.19 -24.45 -14.44
#